data_AF-A0A183CS80-F1
#
_entry.id   AF-A0A183CS80-F1
#
_cell.length_a   1.000
_cell.length_b   1.000
_cell.length_c   1.000
_cell.angle_alpha   90.00
_cell.angle_beta   90.00
_cell.angle_gamma   90.00
#
_symmetry.space_group_name_H-M   'P 1'
#
loop_
_entity.id
_entity.type
_entity.pdbx_description
1 polymer ?
#
loop_
_entity_poly.entity_id
_entity_poly.type
_entity_poly.pdbx_seq_one_letter_code
_entity_poly.pdbx_strand_id
1 'polypeptide(L)'
;MAWSCRAAYQFSVVSCNKSGECLRQQGALDRFNVYAADGFRNWGWDHFIKFEELMEPKNGLYDEKEDAVTFKAEVVAEEPNGMAGVRLEDDLLVNGEVVYVNKHLLVAHTKYFQTLFFGENADESPNIQIDEVPDAVATFERLIATMYPHYEELDGKNE
;
A
#
# COMPACT_ATOMS: atom_id res chain seq x y z
N MET A 1 13.94 5.51 2.66
CA MET A 1 14.08 4.72 1.42
C MET A 1 12.75 4.76 0.70
N ALA A 2 12.74 5.03 -0.61
CA ALA A 2 11.53 4.95 -1.43
C ALA A 2 11.23 3.49 -1.75
N TRP A 3 9.98 3.07 -1.66
CA TRP A 3 9.58 1.74 -2.11
C TRP A 3 9.67 1.62 -3.63
N SER A 4 9.79 0.38 -4.11
CA SER A 4 9.58 0.02 -5.50
C SER A 4 8.84 -1.31 -5.64
N CYS A 5 8.11 -1.51 -6.73
CA CYS A 5 7.38 -2.73 -7.03
C CYS A 5 7.47 -3.01 -8.53
N ARG A 6 7.66 -4.26 -8.92
CA ARG A 6 7.48 -4.67 -10.32
C ARG A 6 6.06 -5.16 -10.49
N ALA A 7 5.32 -4.54 -11.42
CA ALA A 7 3.97 -4.96 -11.72
C ALA A 7 3.68 -4.91 -13.22
N ALA A 8 2.80 -5.80 -13.67
CA ALA A 8 2.18 -5.79 -14.98
C ALA A 8 0.69 -5.50 -14.82
N TYR A 9 0.09 -4.83 -15.79
CA TYR A 9 -1.32 -4.46 -15.73
C TYR A 9 -2.01 -4.54 -17.08
N GLN A 10 -3.32 -4.75 -17.02
CA GLN A 10 -4.23 -4.65 -18.15
C GLN A 10 -5.49 -3.91 -17.71
N PHE A 11 -5.87 -2.89 -18.47
CA PHE A 11 -7.13 -2.16 -18.30
C PHE A 11 -8.14 -2.60 -19.35
N SER A 12 -9.41 -2.61 -18.98
CA SER A 12 -10.52 -2.93 -19.87
C SER A 12 -11.80 -2.25 -19.41
N VAL A 13 -12.81 -2.20 -20.29
CA VAL A 13 -14.17 -1.76 -19.97
C VAL A 13 -15.05 -3.01 -19.92
N VAL A 14 -15.82 -3.16 -18.84
CA VAL A 14 -16.75 -4.28 -18.70
C VAL A 14 -17.99 -4.00 -19.54
N SER A 15 -18.40 -4.97 -20.34
CA SER A 15 -19.60 -4.90 -21.17
C SER A 15 -20.85 -4.77 -20.29
N CYS A 16 -21.67 -3.75 -20.52
CA CYS A 16 -22.99 -3.64 -19.89
C CYS A 16 -24.03 -4.61 -20.52
N ASN A 17 -23.73 -5.12 -21.72
CA ASN A 17 -24.63 -6.03 -22.46
C ASN A 17 -24.44 -7.51 -22.08
N LYS A 18 -23.23 -7.91 -21.67
CA LYS A 18 -22.92 -9.30 -21.33
C LYS A 18 -22.06 -9.38 -20.09
N SER A 19 -22.58 -10.06 -19.07
CA SER A 19 -21.85 -10.30 -17.83
C SER A 19 -20.52 -11.02 -18.09
N GLY A 20 -19.44 -10.48 -17.51
CA GLY A 20 -18.09 -11.05 -17.58
C GLY A 20 -17.30 -10.76 -18.87
N GLU A 21 -17.92 -10.16 -19.89
CA GLU A 21 -17.22 -9.77 -21.13
C GLU A 21 -16.43 -8.47 -20.89
N CYS A 22 -15.15 -8.47 -21.24
CA CYS A 22 -14.28 -7.30 -21.15
C CYS A 22 -13.93 -6.81 -22.57
N LEU A 23 -14.31 -5.57 -22.86
CA LEU A 23 -14.07 -4.88 -24.11
C LEU A 23 -12.90 -3.89 -23.94
N ARG A 24 -12.34 -3.44 -25.07
CA ARG A 24 -11.31 -2.39 -25.12
C ARG A 24 -10.14 -2.64 -24.14
N GLN A 25 -9.54 -3.82 -24.28
CA GLN A 25 -8.41 -4.22 -23.44
C GLN A 25 -7.13 -3.53 -23.90
N GLN A 26 -6.37 -2.97 -22.96
CA GLN A 26 -5.05 -2.39 -23.22
C GLN A 26 -4.09 -2.74 -22.09
N GLY A 27 -2.86 -3.10 -22.45
CA GLY A 27 -1.87 -3.62 -21.52
C GLY A 27 -1.64 -5.12 -21.67
N ALA A 28 -0.72 -5.65 -20.88
CA ALA A 28 -0.33 -7.05 -20.94
C ALA A 28 0.12 -7.49 -19.54
N LEU A 29 -0.41 -8.62 -19.07
CA LEU A 29 -0.17 -9.14 -17.73
C LEU A 29 1.20 -9.84 -17.57
N ASP A 30 1.94 -9.99 -18.65
CA ASP A 30 3.31 -10.52 -18.69
C ASP A 30 4.38 -9.42 -18.89
N ARG A 31 3.96 -8.16 -19.11
CA ARG A 31 4.86 -7.03 -19.33
C ARG A 31 5.00 -6.17 -18.08
N PHE A 32 6.03 -6.46 -17.30
CA PHE A 32 6.31 -5.79 -16.03
C PHE A 32 7.03 -4.45 -16.22
N ASN A 33 6.58 -3.44 -15.47
CA ASN A 33 7.27 -2.16 -15.28
C ASN A 33 7.65 -1.99 -13.81
N VAL A 34 8.59 -1.10 -13.52
CA VAL A 34 8.99 -0.75 -12.14
C VAL A 34 8.23 0.51 -11.71
N TYR A 35 7.56 0.40 -10.57
CA TYR A 35 6.86 1.46 -9.86
C TYR A 35 7.68 1.85 -8.65
N ALA A 36 7.79 3.13 -8.31
CA ALA A 36 8.54 3.58 -7.14
C ALA A 36 7.96 4.87 -6.55
N ALA A 37 8.33 5.19 -5.30
CA ALA A 37 7.74 6.32 -4.57
C ALA A 37 8.10 7.71 -5.12
N ASP A 38 9.24 7.87 -5.79
CA ASP A 38 9.77 9.16 -6.29
C ASP A 38 9.66 9.34 -7.81
N GLY A 39 9.32 8.27 -8.55
CA GLY A 39 9.32 8.26 -10.00
C GLY A 39 7.93 8.45 -10.60
N PHE A 40 7.56 9.70 -10.90
CA PHE A 40 6.64 10.07 -11.97
C PHE A 40 5.31 9.25 -12.08
N ARG A 41 4.25 9.85 -11.52
CA ARG A 41 2.83 9.87 -11.92
C ARG A 41 2.28 8.62 -12.63
N ASN A 42 1.32 7.97 -11.97
CA ASN A 42 0.21 7.19 -12.55
C ASN A 42 0.50 6.57 -13.92
N TRP A 43 0.82 5.28 -13.96
CA TRP A 43 0.95 4.57 -15.23
C TRP A 43 -0.43 4.27 -15.81
N GLY A 44 -0.56 4.52 -17.11
CA GLY A 44 -1.78 4.30 -17.86
C GLY A 44 -1.69 4.89 -19.25
N TRP A 45 -2.84 5.08 -19.88
CA TRP A 45 -2.95 5.73 -21.18
C TRP A 45 -3.78 6.99 -21.04
N ASP A 46 -3.17 8.12 -21.38
CA ASP A 46 -3.84 9.41 -21.51
C ASP A 46 -4.97 9.37 -22.56
N HIS A 47 -4.83 8.51 -23.57
CA HIS A 47 -5.82 8.29 -24.63
C HIS A 47 -6.27 6.82 -24.70
N PHE A 48 -6.79 6.27 -23.60
CA PHE A 48 -7.31 4.90 -23.55
C PHE A 48 -8.51 4.67 -24.48
N ILE A 49 -9.48 5.59 -24.46
CA ILE A 49 -10.65 5.59 -25.34
C ILE A 49 -11.15 7.02 -25.56
N LYS A 50 -11.71 7.30 -26.74
CA LYS A 50 -12.38 8.58 -26.99
C LYS A 50 -13.67 8.64 -26.19
N PHE A 51 -13.97 9.80 -25.61
CA PHE A 51 -15.17 9.97 -24.80
C PHE A 51 -16.45 9.73 -25.62
N GLU A 52 -16.50 10.20 -26.87
CA GLU A 52 -17.66 9.99 -27.75
C GLU A 52 -17.87 8.52 -28.06
N GLU A 53 -16.78 7.76 -28.16
CA GLU A 53 -16.86 6.31 -28.33
C GLU A 53 -17.32 5.66 -27.03
N LEU A 54 -16.79 6.05 -25.88
CA LEU A 54 -17.18 5.50 -24.59
C LEU A 54 -18.69 5.65 -24.33
N MET A 55 -19.25 6.79 -24.73
CA MET A 55 -20.65 7.14 -24.51
C MET A 55 -21.62 6.62 -25.59
N GLU A 56 -21.16 5.91 -26.62
CA GLU A 56 -22.03 5.38 -27.67
C GLU A 56 -22.87 4.19 -27.14
N PRO A 57 -24.20 4.33 -26.96
CA PRO A 57 -25.02 3.30 -26.30
C PRO A 57 -24.99 1.95 -27.01
N LYS A 58 -24.71 1.94 -28.32
CA LYS A 58 -24.73 0.72 -29.15
C LYS A 58 -23.50 -0.17 -28.97
N ASN A 59 -22.40 0.33 -28.41
CA ASN A 59 -21.16 -0.45 -28.31
C ASN A 59 -21.04 -1.26 -27.02
N GLY A 60 -21.98 -1.10 -26.09
CA GLY A 60 -22.04 -1.86 -24.84
C GLY A 60 -20.98 -1.47 -23.80
N LEU A 61 -20.35 -0.30 -23.94
CA LEU A 61 -19.36 0.22 -22.97
C LEU A 61 -20.01 1.09 -21.88
N TYR A 62 -21.11 1.76 -22.21
CA TYR A 62 -21.85 2.67 -21.33
C TYR A 62 -23.28 2.14 -21.10
N ASP A 63 -23.69 2.12 -19.83
CA ASP A 63 -25.06 1.81 -19.42
C ASP A 63 -25.86 3.12 -19.31
N GLU A 64 -26.72 3.38 -20.31
CA GLU A 64 -27.56 4.57 -20.36
C GLU A 64 -28.61 4.61 -19.24
N LYS A 65 -29.04 3.45 -18.72
CA LYS A 65 -30.08 3.42 -17.68
C LYS A 65 -29.51 3.79 -16.32
N GLU A 66 -28.32 3.29 -16.02
CA GLU A 66 -27.62 3.54 -14.77
C GLU A 66 -26.68 4.75 -14.83
N ASP A 67 -26.54 5.37 -16.02
CA ASP A 67 -25.58 6.44 -16.32
C ASP A 67 -24.16 6.07 -15.88
N ALA A 68 -23.70 4.88 -16.24
CA ALA A 68 -22.49 4.28 -15.68
C ALA A 68 -21.58 3.61 -16.71
N VAL A 69 -20.28 3.66 -16.44
CA VAL A 69 -19.24 2.88 -17.13
C VAL A 69 -18.46 2.11 -16.08
N THR A 70 -18.25 0.81 -16.31
CA THR A 70 -17.44 -0.03 -15.41
C THR A 70 -16.08 -0.31 -16.03
N PHE A 71 -15.02 0.13 -15.35
CA PHE A 71 -13.65 -0.19 -15.72
C PHE A 71 -13.14 -1.37 -14.89
N LYS A 72 -12.31 -2.23 -15.50
CA LYS A 72 -11.62 -3.31 -14.82
C LYS A 72 -10.11 -3.14 -15.00
N ALA A 73 -9.39 -3.25 -13.88
CA ALA A 73 -7.94 -3.32 -13.85
C ALA A 73 -7.52 -4.69 -13.34
N GLU A 74 -6.74 -5.41 -14.14
CA GLU A 74 -6.06 -6.62 -13.73
C GLU A 74 -4.59 -6.29 -13.51
N VAL A 75 -4.06 -6.64 -12.33
CA VAL A 75 -2.70 -6.29 -11.91
C VAL A 75 -2.02 -7.54 -11.39
N VAL A 76 -0.84 -7.84 -11.93
CA VAL A 76 0.07 -8.87 -11.40
C VAL A 76 1.25 -8.14 -10.80
N ALA A 77 1.44 -8.26 -9.49
CA ALA A 77 2.51 -7.60 -8.76
C ALA A 77 3.48 -8.63 -8.19
N GLU A 78 4.78 -8.35 -8.32
CA GLU A 78 5.82 -9.03 -7.58
C GLU A 78 5.95 -8.44 -6.16
N GLU A 79 6.73 -9.11 -5.32
CA GLU A 79 7.04 -8.60 -3.98
C GLU A 79 7.75 -7.23 -4.08
N PRO A 80 7.25 -6.19 -3.39
CA PRO A 80 7.84 -4.87 -3.48
C PRO A 80 9.14 -4.76 -2.66
N ASN A 81 10.14 -4.10 -3.22
CA ASN A 81 11.43 -3.81 -2.58
C ASN A 81 11.38 -2.44 -1.88
N GLY A 82 11.99 -2.30 -0.70
CA GLY A 82 11.96 -1.02 0.01
C GLY A 82 10.56 -0.60 0.51
N MET A 83 9.56 -1.48 0.39
CA MET A 83 8.34 -1.52 1.21
C MET A 83 8.62 -2.05 2.62
N ALA A 84 9.87 -1.95 3.05
CA ALA A 84 10.26 -2.06 4.45
C ALA A 84 9.71 -0.87 5.26
N GLY A 85 8.50 -0.38 4.98
CA GLY A 85 7.74 0.62 5.74
C GLY A 85 6.30 0.20 6.05
N VAL A 86 5.88 -1.03 5.72
CA VAL A 86 4.51 -1.52 5.96
C VAL A 86 4.48 -2.84 6.71
N ARG A 87 5.47 -3.71 6.47
CA ARG A 87 5.50 -5.00 7.14
C ARG A 87 6.15 -4.85 8.50
N LEU A 88 5.49 -5.41 9.51
CA LEU A 88 5.98 -5.58 10.86
C LEU A 88 6.69 -6.93 10.90
N GLU A 89 7.99 -6.94 10.62
CA GLU A 89 8.81 -8.17 10.47
C GLU A 89 10.08 -8.13 11.32
N ASP A 90 10.46 -6.97 11.85
CA ASP A 90 11.61 -6.83 12.74
C ASP A 90 11.18 -7.05 14.19
N ASP A 91 11.90 -7.89 14.94
CA ASP A 91 11.63 -8.10 16.36
C ASP A 91 12.17 -6.94 17.20
N LEU A 92 11.31 -6.36 18.05
CA LEU A 92 11.69 -5.42 19.10
C LEU A 92 11.10 -5.90 20.42
N LEU A 93 11.93 -6.10 21.44
CA LEU A 93 11.44 -6.42 22.77
C LEU A 93 10.99 -5.13 23.47
N VAL A 94 9.73 -5.08 23.92
CA VAL A 94 9.18 -4.01 24.73
C VAL A 94 8.86 -4.59 26.10
N ASN A 95 9.55 -4.16 27.14
CA ASN A 95 9.46 -4.74 28.48
C ASN A 95 9.70 -6.27 28.49
N GLY A 96 10.51 -6.78 27.55
CA GLY A 96 10.80 -8.21 27.38
C GLY A 96 9.79 -9.01 26.55
N GLU A 97 8.74 -8.38 26.03
CA GLU A 97 7.77 -9.01 25.12
C GLU A 97 8.06 -8.64 23.67
N VAL A 98 7.94 -9.59 22.74
CA VAL A 98 8.21 -9.37 21.32
C VAL A 98 7.08 -8.57 20.70
N VAL A 99 7.43 -7.42 20.13
CA VAL A 99 6.57 -6.63 19.25
C VAL A 99 7.19 -6.63 17.87
N TYR A 100 6.42 -7.02 16.86
CA TYR A 100 6.85 -6.93 15.48
C TYR A 100 6.75 -5.48 15.02
N VAL A 101 7.86 -4.95 14.53
CA VAL A 101 7.96 -3.56 14.12
C VAL A 101 8.48 -3.44 12.70
N ASN A 102 8.39 -2.23 12.19
CA ASN A 102 9.12 -1.83 11.02
C ASN A 102 10.25 -0.89 11.46
N LYS A 103 11.50 -1.37 11.51
CA LYS A 103 12.59 -0.56 12.04
C LYS A 103 12.82 0.72 11.23
N HIS A 104 12.66 0.67 9.91
CA HIS A 104 12.85 1.84 9.05
C HIS A 104 11.77 2.90 9.23
N LEU A 105 10.53 2.49 9.51
CA LEU A 105 9.44 3.39 9.87
C LEU A 105 9.78 4.09 11.19
N LEU A 106 10.13 3.33 12.24
CA LEU A 106 10.48 3.89 13.55
C LEU A 106 11.65 4.88 13.47
N VAL A 107 12.68 4.57 12.67
CA VAL A 107 13.83 5.47 12.44
C VAL A 107 13.46 6.75 11.71
N ALA A 108 12.48 6.72 10.80
CA ALA A 108 12.03 7.92 10.11
C ALA A 108 11.41 8.95 11.07
N HIS A 109 10.88 8.51 12.21
CA HIS A 109 10.19 9.35 13.18
C HIS A 109 11.06 9.74 14.40
N THR A 110 12.14 9.02 14.71
CA THR A 110 13.01 9.37 15.85
C THR A 110 14.46 8.90 15.70
N LYS A 111 15.39 9.75 16.16
CA LYS A 111 16.81 9.42 16.25
C LYS A 111 17.11 8.33 17.28
N TYR A 112 16.23 8.13 18.27
CA TYR A 112 16.38 7.06 19.25
C TYR A 112 16.42 5.70 18.56
N PHE A 113 15.41 5.40 17.75
CA PHE A 113 15.36 4.16 16.99
C PHE A 113 16.47 4.09 15.94
N GLN A 114 16.92 5.24 15.39
CA GLN A 114 18.05 5.26 14.47
C GLN A 114 19.31 4.69 15.12
N THR A 115 19.63 5.16 16.33
CA THR A 115 20.76 4.66 17.10
C THR A 115 20.54 3.24 17.58
N LEU A 116 19.31 2.88 17.97
CA LEU A 116 18.99 1.53 18.45
C LEU A 116 19.20 0.46 17.37
N PHE A 117 18.68 0.69 16.16
CA PHE A 117 18.68 -0.32 15.08
C PHE A 117 19.91 -0.24 14.16
N PHE A 118 20.54 0.93 14.03
CA PHE A 118 21.64 1.16 13.07
C PHE A 118 22.86 1.84 13.67
N GLY A 119 22.94 1.92 15.01
CA GLY A 119 24.13 2.41 15.70
C GLY A 119 25.29 1.43 15.64
N GLU A 120 26.49 1.92 15.98
CA GLU A 120 27.73 1.12 16.00
C GLU A 120 27.65 -0.12 16.90
N ASN A 121 26.77 -0.10 17.91
CA ASN A 121 26.53 -1.19 18.86
C ASN A 121 25.09 -1.71 18.81
N ALA A 122 24.44 -1.70 17.63
CA ALA A 122 23.09 -2.22 17.49
C ALA A 122 23.03 -3.72 17.83
N ASP A 123 22.08 -4.10 18.68
CA ASP A 123 21.78 -5.49 19.01
C ASP A 123 20.90 -6.11 17.92
N GLU A 124 21.00 -7.42 17.70
CA GLU A 124 20.12 -8.16 16.78
C GLU A 124 18.68 -8.21 17.30
N SER A 125 18.48 -8.17 18.62
CA SER A 125 17.16 -8.18 19.25
C SER A 125 17.09 -7.17 20.40
N PRO A 126 16.99 -5.87 20.07
CA PRO A 126 17.01 -4.81 21.08
C PRO A 126 15.82 -4.92 22.04
N ASN A 127 16.04 -4.57 23.30
CA ASN A 127 15.00 -4.50 24.34
C ASN A 127 14.90 -3.10 24.92
N ILE A 128 13.71 -2.50 24.84
CA ILE A 128 13.40 -1.19 25.40
C ILE A 128 12.50 -1.34 26.63
N GLN A 129 12.71 -0.47 27.61
CA GLN A 129 11.87 -0.42 28.81
C GLN A 129 11.02 0.85 28.77
N ILE A 130 9.72 0.68 28.95
CA ILE A 130 8.71 1.75 28.97
C ILE A 130 7.91 1.58 30.26
N ASP A 131 8.53 1.92 31.39
CA ASP A 131 7.97 1.64 32.73
C ASP A 131 6.88 2.65 33.15
N GLU A 132 6.88 3.84 32.56
CA GLU A 132 5.98 4.94 32.93
C GLU A 132 4.60 4.88 32.24
N VAL A 133 4.43 3.97 31.26
CA VAL A 133 3.19 3.83 30.49
C VAL A 133 2.44 2.57 30.94
N PRO A 134 1.21 2.69 31.47
CA PRO A 134 0.37 1.53 31.72
C PRO A 134 0.14 0.75 30.43
N ASP A 135 0.25 -0.57 30.49
CA ASP A 135 0.10 -1.45 29.31
C ASP A 135 0.98 -0.99 28.13
N ALA A 136 2.28 -0.84 28.43
CA ALA A 136 3.25 -0.26 27.52
C ALA A 136 3.33 -1.00 26.17
N VAL A 137 3.22 -2.33 26.18
CA VAL A 137 3.26 -3.16 24.96
C VAL A 137 2.08 -2.81 24.07
N ALA A 138 0.84 -2.91 24.58
CA ALA A 138 -0.35 -2.60 23.80
C ALA A 138 -0.40 -1.12 23.36
N THR A 139 0.07 -0.21 24.21
CA THR A 139 0.16 1.22 23.86
C THR A 139 1.15 1.46 22.73
N PHE A 140 2.28 0.74 22.73
CA PHE A 140 3.30 0.83 21.68
C PHE A 140 2.84 0.19 20.36
N GLU A 141 2.18 -0.96 20.41
CA GLU A 141 1.52 -1.56 19.24
C GLU A 141 0.47 -0.62 18.63
N ARG A 142 -0.36 0.00 19.48
CA ARG A 142 -1.35 0.99 19.04
C ARG A 142 -0.68 2.21 18.40
N LEU A 143 0.43 2.71 18.96
CA LEU A 143 1.20 3.78 18.33
C LEU A 143 1.64 3.38 16.93
N ILE A 144 2.23 2.20 16.75
CA ILE A 144 2.67 1.69 15.44
C ILE A 144 1.49 1.59 14.46
N ALA A 145 0.35 1.08 14.91
CA ALA A 145 -0.86 0.94 14.08
C ALA A 145 -1.41 2.28 13.56
N THR A 146 -1.18 3.38 14.29
CA THR A 146 -1.55 4.73 13.83
C THR A 146 -0.56 5.38 12.85
N MET A 147 0.67 4.85 12.75
CA MET A 147 1.69 5.39 11.86
C MET A 147 1.39 5.07 10.40
N TYR A 148 1.89 5.89 9.47
CA TYR A 148 1.80 5.58 8.04
C TYR A 148 2.49 4.24 7.73
N PRO A 149 1.88 3.35 6.95
CA PRO A 149 0.63 3.50 6.21
C PRO A 149 -0.60 2.84 6.85
N HIS A 150 -0.49 2.36 8.09
CA HIS A 150 -1.55 1.58 8.74
C HIS A 150 -2.77 2.44 9.09
N TYR A 151 -2.56 3.68 9.55
CA TYR A 151 -3.60 4.68 9.80
C TYR A 151 -4.83 4.14 10.57
N GLU A 152 -4.63 3.22 11.51
CA GLU A 152 -5.75 2.75 12.32
C GLU A 152 -6.35 3.94 13.09
N GLU A 153 -7.67 4.10 12.98
CA GLU A 153 -8.38 5.16 13.69
C GLU A 153 -8.29 4.90 15.19
N LEU A 154 -7.90 5.92 15.95
CA LEU A 154 -7.94 5.82 17.40
C LEU A 154 -9.40 5.81 17.85
N ASP A 155 -9.80 4.74 18.55
CA ASP A 155 -11.06 4.71 19.28
C ASP A 155 -11.16 5.96 20.15
N GLY A 156 -12.00 6.91 19.75
CA GLY A 156 -12.27 8.14 20.48
C GLY A 156 -13.06 7.86 21.75
N LYS A 157 -12.50 7.08 22.68
CA LYS A 157 -12.93 7.05 24.06
C LYS A 157 -12.08 8.07 24.81
N ASN A 158 -12.52 9.32 24.74
CA ASN A 158 -12.13 10.33 25.71
C ASN A 158 -12.68 9.85 27.07
N GLU A 159 -11.80 9.43 27.98
CA GLU A 159 -12.11 9.42 29.41
C GLU A 159 -12.23 10.86 29.95
#